data_AF-A0A534XIR8-F1
#
_entry.id   AF-A0A534XIR8-F1
#
_cell.length_a   1.000
_cell.length_b   1.000
_cell.length_c   1.000
_cell.angle_alpha   90.00
_cell.angle_beta   90.00
_cell.angle_gamma   90.00
#
_symmetry.space_group_name_H-M   'P 1'
#
loop_
_entity.id
_entity.type
_entity.pdbx_description
1 polymer ?
#
loop_
_entity_poly.entity_id
_entity_poly.type
_entity_poly.pdbx_seq_one_letter_code
_entity_poly.pdbx_strand_id
1 'polypeptide(L)' 'MAVDRKLLEKARRSPHALSFEEAVQLGRELGFQKVRQVRGHRIFRHAALSAFSLQEGPNGRAKAYQVRRMLEAAKARAHA' A
#
# COMPACT_ATOMS: atom_id res chain seq x y z
N MET A 1 13.38 2.07 -6.34
CA MET A 1 12.34 2.10 -7.39
C MET A 1 11.82 3.53 -7.46
N ALA A 2 11.62 4.07 -8.66
CA ALA A 2 10.92 5.34 -8.78
C ALA A 2 9.45 5.12 -8.41
N VAL A 3 8.85 6.07 -7.69
CA VAL A 3 7.41 6.01 -7.36
C VAL A 3 6.62 6.50 -8.57
N ASP A 4 5.67 5.71 -9.04
CA ASP A 4 4.73 6.13 -10.08
C ASP A 4 3.83 7.24 -9.52
N ARG A 5 4.04 8.46 -10.03
CA ARG A 5 3.32 9.66 -9.60
C ARG A 5 1.82 9.55 -9.90
N LYS A 6 1.43 8.95 -11.03
CA LYS A 6 0.01 8.80 -11.41
C LYS A 6 -0.68 7.84 -10.46
N LEU A 7 -0.03 6.72 -10.14
CA LEU A 7 -0.54 5.76 -9.19
C LEU A 7 -0.63 6.34 -7.77
N LEU A 8 0.39 7.09 -7.34
CA LEU A 8 0.38 7.80 -6.06
C LEU A 8 -0.73 8.85 -5.98
N GLU A 9 -0.95 9.63 -7.03
CA GLU A 9 -2.07 10.59 -7.10
C GLU A 9 -3.42 9.88 -7.06
N LYS A 10 -3.58 8.78 -7.80
CA LYS A 10 -4.78 7.94 -7.76
C LYS A 10 -5.05 7.43 -6.34
N ALA A 11 -4.02 6.97 -5.63
CA ALA A 11 -4.12 6.49 -4.26
C ALA A 11 -4.54 7.59 -3.28
N ARG A 12 -4.06 8.83 -3.48
CA ARG A 12 -4.41 9.99 -2.66
C ARG A 12 -5.85 10.46 -2.91
N ARG A 13 -6.26 10.57 -4.18
CA ARG A 13 -7.59 11.08 -4.56
C ARG A 13 -8.69 10.04 -4.34
N SER A 14 -8.44 8.80 -4.76
CA SER A 14 -9.43 7.73 -4.83
C SER A 14 -8.89 6.40 -4.32
N PRO A 15 -8.61 6.27 -3.00
CA PRO A 15 -8.04 5.04 -2.42
C PRO A 15 -8.94 3.80 -2.58
N HIS A 16 -10.24 3.99 -2.78
CA HIS A 16 -11.21 2.92 -3.02
C HIS A 16 -11.24 2.42 -4.47
N ALA A 17 -10.58 3.13 -5.39
CA ALA A 17 -10.51 2.80 -6.82
C ALA A 17 -9.23 2.04 -7.20
N LEU A 18 -8.36 1.77 -6.23
CA LEU A 18 -7.15 1.00 -6.45
C LEU A 18 -7.47 -0.49 -6.50
N SER A 19 -6.94 -1.17 -7.52
CA SER A 19 -6.86 -2.62 -7.51
C SER A 19 -5.91 -3.08 -6.39
N PHE A 20 -6.05 -4.32 -5.97
CA PHE A 20 -5.15 -4.92 -5.00
C PHE A 20 -3.70 -4.92 -5.48
N GLU A 21 -3.47 -5.29 -6.74
CA GLU A 21 -2.12 -5.32 -7.34
C GLU A 21 -1.53 -3.90 -7.48
N GLU A 22 -2.33 -2.90 -7.82
CA GLU A 22 -1.93 -1.49 -7.79
C GLU A 22 -1.46 -1.06 -6.38
N ALA A 23 -2.20 -1.45 -5.34
CA ALA A 23 -1.80 -1.14 -3.96
C ALA A 23 -0.54 -1.90 -3.51
N VAL A 24 -0.34 -3.15 -3.97
CA VAL A 24 0.88 -3.93 -3.74
C VAL A 24 2.09 -3.28 -4.41
N GLN A 25 1.94 -2.87 -5.67
CA GLN A 25 2.97 -2.17 -6.43
C GLN A 25 3.35 -0.87 -5.74
N LEU A 26 2.36 -0.02 -5.44
CA LEU A 26 2.58 1.24 -4.76
C LEU A 26 3.27 1.04 -3.40
N GLY A 27 2.89 0.03 -2.63
CA GLY A 27 3.56 -0.31 -1.38
C GLY A 27 5.06 -0.56 -1.57
N ARG A 28 5.44 -1.37 -2.57
CA ARG A 28 6.86 -1.64 -2.87
C ARG A 28 7.62 -0.38 -3.26
N GLU A 29 7.01 0.48 -4.09
CA GLU A 29 7.59 1.74 -4.51
C GLU A 29 7.80 2.71 -3.35
N LEU A 30 6.87 2.73 -2.39
CA LEU A 30 6.96 3.49 -1.14
C LEU A 30 7.93 2.84 -0.12
N GLY A 31 8.61 1.76 -0.49
CA GLY A 31 9.62 1.11 0.32
C GLY A 31 9.07 0.11 1.34
N PHE A 32 7.80 -0.30 1.22
CA PHE A 32 7.27 -1.44 1.97
C PHE A 32 7.84 -2.73 1.41
N GLN A 33 8.43 -3.54 2.27
CA GLN A 33 9.02 -4.81 1.87
C GLN A 33 8.02 -5.92 2.13
N LYS A 34 7.69 -6.70 1.08
CA LYS A 34 6.82 -7.87 1.21
C LYS A 34 7.52 -8.92 2.06
N VAL A 35 6.86 -9.34 3.13
CA VAL A 35 7.36 -10.35 4.08
C VAL A 35 6.79 -11.72 3.75
N ARG A 36 5.46 -11.83 3.63
CA ARG A 36 4.79 -13.11 3.36
C ARG A 36 3.44 -12.95 2.68
N GLN A 37 2.91 -14.06 2.16
CA GLN A 37 1.53 -14.19 1.68
C GLN A 37 0.77 -15.17 2.56
N VAL A 38 -0.47 -14.84 2.91
CA VAL A 38 -1.37 -15.77 3.61
C VAL A 38 -2.78 -15.61 3.04
N ARG A 39 -3.34 -16.68 2.44
CA ARG A 39 -4.74 -16.71 1.96
C ARG A 39 -5.18 -15.44 1.19
N GLY A 40 -4.36 -15.02 0.22
CA GLY A 40 -4.63 -13.82 -0.60
C GLY A 40 -4.15 -12.49 0.00
N HIS A 41 -3.81 -12.44 1.30
CA HIS A 41 -3.27 -11.23 1.92
C HIS A 41 -1.77 -11.08 1.65
N ARG A 42 -1.32 -9.83 1.45
CA ARG A 42 0.11 -9.49 1.44
C ARG A 42 0.48 -8.82 2.76
N ILE A 43 1.44 -9.43 3.46
CA ILE A 43 2.02 -8.81 4.65
C ILE A 43 3.32 -8.12 4.26
N PHE A 44 3.44 -6.87 4.66
CA PHE A 44 4.58 -6.01 4.44
C PHE A 44 5.18 -5.55 5.77
N ARG A 45 6.45 -5.14 5.72
CA ARG A 45 7.13 -4.39 6.77
C ARG A 45 7.56 -3.03 6.22
N HIS A 46 7.57 -2.01 7.06
CA HIS A 46 8.06 -0.67 6.73
C HIS A 46 8.73 -0.05 7.97
N ALA A 47 9.66 0.88 7.79
CA ALA A 47 10.36 1.51 8.92
C ALA A 47 9.39 2.15 9.92
N ALA A 48 8.29 2.73 9.43
CA ALA A 48 7.24 3.33 10.25
C ALA A 48 6.15 2.33 10.74
N LEU A 49 6.16 1.07 10.26
CA LEU A 49 5.15 0.05 10.61
C LEU A 49 5.77 -1.35 10.68
N SER A 50 5.77 -1.95 11.87
CA SER A 50 6.30 -3.31 12.12
C SER A 50 5.64 -4.38 11.25
N ALA A 51 4.33 -4.31 11.03
CA ALA A 51 3.60 -5.15 10.09
C ALA A 51 2.40 -4.41 9.48
N PHE A 52 2.28 -4.48 8.15
CA PHE A 52 1.15 -3.96 7.39
C PHE A 52 0.54 -5.09 6.55
N SER A 53 -0.71 -5.45 6.85
CA SER A 53 -1.46 -6.42 6.05
C SER A 53 -2.33 -5.67 5.05
N LEU A 54 -2.07 -5.91 3.76
CA LEU A 54 -2.91 -5.50 2.65
C LEU A 54 -3.77 -6.68 2.21
N GLN A 55 -5.06 -6.45 2.09
CA GLN A 55 -6.05 -7.47 1.73
C GLN A 55 -6.77 -7.08 0.46
N GLU A 56 -7.06 -8.08 -0.35
CA GLU A 56 -7.99 -7.94 -1.46
C GLU A 56 -9.41 -7.82 -0.90
N GLY A 57 -10.11 -6.77 -1.30
CA GLY A 57 -11.51 -6.51 -1.03
C GLY A 57 -12.39 -6.95 -2.20
N PRO A 58 -13.68 -6.59 -2.16
CA PRO A 58 -14.62 -6.93 -3.23
C PRO A 58 -14.13 -6.44 -4.60
N ASN A 59 -14.39 -7.22 -5.65
CA ASN A 59 -14.06 -6.89 -7.04
C ASN A 59 -12.55 -6.66 -7.30
N GLY A 60 -11.68 -7.33 -6.54
CA GLY A 60 -10.23 -7.25 -6.73
C GLY A 60 -9.59 -5.92 -6.30
N ARG A 61 -10.31 -5.12 -5.51
CA ARG A 61 -9.85 -3.79 -5.06
C ARG A 61 -9.16 -3.85 -3.72
N ALA A 62 -8.19 -2.97 -3.48
CA ALA A 62 -7.64 -2.81 -2.14
C ALA A 62 -8.67 -2.16 -1.21
N LYS A 63 -8.67 -2.52 0.08
CA LYS A 63 -9.53 -1.83 1.05
C LYS A 63 -9.02 -0.40 1.24
N ALA A 64 -9.88 0.59 1.03
CA ALA A 64 -9.49 2.00 1.03
C ALA A 64 -8.78 2.46 2.32
N TYR A 65 -9.19 1.94 3.49
CA TYR A 65 -8.52 2.25 4.74
C TYR A 65 -7.08 1.71 4.81
N GLN A 66 -6.78 0.57 4.16
CA GLN A 66 -5.43 0.02 4.09
C GLN A 66 -4.54 0.90 3.21
N VAL A 67 -5.06 1.37 2.08
CA VAL A 67 -4.36 2.31 1.20
C VAL A 67 -4.06 3.61 1.96
N ARG A 68 -5.03 4.19 2.68
CA ARG A 68 -4.81 5.39 3.51
C ARG A 68 -3.71 5.17 4.55
N ARG A 69 -3.78 4.06 5.32
CA ARG A 69 -2.76 3.73 6.32
C ARG A 69 -1.36 3.57 5.73
N MET A 70 -1.26 2.98 4.54
CA MET A 70 0.00 2.84 3.81
C MET A 70 0.59 4.22 3.45
N LEU A 71 -0.24 5.13 2.93
CA LEU A 71 0.19 6.48 2.59
C LEU A 71 0.65 7.28 3.81
N GLU A 72 -0.07 7.19 4.92
CA GLU A 72 0.33 7.88 6.15
C GLU A 72 1.67 7.37 6.70
N ALA A 73 1.88 6.05 6.70
CA ALA A 73 3.15 5.47 7.12
C ALA A 73 4.31 5.82 6.17
N ALA A 74 4.05 5.97 4.87
CA ALA A 74 5.05 6.42 3.91
C ALA A 74 5.44 7.90 4.13
N LYS A 75 4.46 8.76 4.42
CA LYS A 75 4.70 10.17 4.78
C LYS A 75 5.53 10.29 6.06
N ALA A 76 5.21 9.52 7.09
CA ALA A 76 5.94 9.56 8.35
C ALA A 76 7.44 9.26 8.18
N ARG A 77 7.81 8.40 7.22
CA ARG A 77 9.21 8.15 6.85
C ARG A 77 9.87 9.30 6.09
N ALA A 78 9.13 10.06 5.29
CA ALA A 78 9.70 11.19 4.56
C ALA A 78 10.11 12.36 5.48
N HIS A 79 9.63 12.36 6.72
CA HIS A 79 9.89 13.39 7.73
C HIS A 79 10.77 12.90 8.90
N ALA A 80 11.29 11.67 8.84
CA ALA A 80 12.15 11.06 9.85
C ALA A 80 13.54 10.80 9.27
#